data_AF-A0A4Y8C9S9-F1
#
_entry.id   AF-A0A4Y8C9S9-F1
#
_cell.length_a   1.000
_cell.length_b   1.000
_cell.length_c   1.000
_cell.angle_alpha   90.00
_cell.angle_beta   90.00
_cell.angle_gamma   90.00
#
_symmetry.space_group_name_H-M   'P 1'
#
loop_
_entity.id
_entity.type
_entity.pdbx_description
1 polymer ?
#
loop_
_entity_poly.entity_id
_entity_poly.type
_entity_poly.pdbx_seq_one_letter_code
_entity_poly.pdbx_strand_id
1 'polypeptide(L)'
;LMLGFMNNEALEKSLESGKVVFFSRKKQRLWMKGEESGNFLNIIDLSLDCDNDTLLILANPVGPTCHTGDISCFEKISKNADFVFLARLEKLINSRKNADENTSYTAKLFKSGTKRIAQKVGEEGVETALAATVKDKEELICEAADLMYH
;
A
#
# COMPACT_ATOMS: atom_id res chain seq x y z
N LEU A 1 6.15 -5.79 -3.55
CA LEU A 1 6.65 -7.11 -3.08
C LEU A 1 7.49 -7.78 -4.16
N MET A 2 8.47 -8.59 -3.77
CA MET A 2 9.30 -9.39 -4.66
C MET A 2 9.88 -10.58 -3.89
N LEU A 3 10.35 -11.59 -4.61
CA LEU A 3 11.18 -12.66 -4.07
C LEU A 3 12.63 -12.42 -4.51
N GLY A 4 13.58 -12.60 -3.60
CA GLY A 4 15.00 -12.52 -3.89
C GLY A 4 15.78 -13.53 -3.05
N PHE A 5 17.07 -13.65 -3.35
CA PHE A 5 17.97 -14.58 -2.66
C PHE A 5 19.07 -13.79 -1.96
N MET A 6 19.43 -14.20 -0.76
CA MET A 6 20.53 -13.65 0.02
C MET A 6 21.53 -14.77 0.31
N ASN A 7 22.82 -14.46 0.25
CA ASN A 7 23.84 -15.22 0.97
C ASN A 7 24.09 -14.52 2.33
N ASN A 8 24.95 -15.08 3.17
CA ASN A 8 25.25 -14.51 4.50
C ASN A 8 25.73 -13.05 4.40
N GLU A 9 26.61 -12.74 3.45
CA GLU A 9 27.13 -11.37 3.25
C GLU A 9 26.02 -10.37 2.86
N ALA A 10 25.07 -10.78 2.02
CA ALA A 10 23.93 -9.95 1.64
C ALA A 10 22.99 -9.67 2.84
N LEU A 11 22.80 -10.67 3.71
CA LEU A 11 22.03 -10.50 4.94
C LEU A 11 22.74 -9.55 5.91
N GLU A 12 24.03 -9.74 6.16
CA GLU A 12 24.84 -8.86 7.01
C GLU A 12 24.79 -7.41 6.50
N LYS A 13 25.01 -7.20 5.20
CA LYS A 13 24.90 -5.87 4.59
C LYS A 13 23.50 -5.27 4.67
N SER A 14 22.46 -6.11 4.64
CA SER A 14 21.08 -5.64 4.80
C SER A 14 20.85 -5.12 6.22
N LEU A 15 21.31 -5.85 7.23
CA LEU A 15 21.22 -5.45 8.64
C LEU A 15 22.05 -4.19 8.94
N GLU A 16 23.27 -4.10 8.41
CA GLU A 16 24.14 -2.93 8.59
C GLU A 16 23.57 -1.66 7.95
N SER A 17 23.03 -1.77 6.74
CA SER A 17 22.59 -0.61 5.97
C SER A 17 21.14 -0.19 6.21
N GLY A 18 20.33 -1.06 6.81
CA GLY A 18 18.87 -0.90 6.92
C GLY A 18 18.15 -0.95 5.56
N LYS A 19 18.82 -1.42 4.50
CA LYS A 19 18.26 -1.54 3.14
C LYS A 19 18.38 -2.96 2.64
N VAL A 20 17.40 -3.42 1.85
CA VAL A 20 17.44 -4.78 1.31
C VAL A 20 18.56 -4.94 0.28
N VAL A 21 19.51 -5.83 0.58
CA VAL A 21 20.62 -6.24 -0.31
C VAL A 21 20.44 -7.70 -0.68
N PHE A 22 20.41 -8.00 -1.97
CA PHE A 22 20.32 -9.37 -2.48
C PHE A 22 21.68 -9.86 -2.98
N PHE A 23 21.80 -11.17 -3.14
CA PHE A 23 22.89 -11.80 -3.89
C PHE A 23 22.39 -12.25 -5.27
N SER A 24 22.97 -11.69 -6.33
CA SER A 24 22.65 -12.11 -7.70
C SER A 24 23.37 -13.42 -8.04
N ARG A 25 22.66 -14.56 -7.99
CA ARG A 25 23.22 -15.86 -8.38
C ARG A 25 23.73 -15.90 -9.83
N LYS A 26 23.19 -15.05 -10.72
CA LYS A 26 23.65 -14.95 -12.11
C LYS A 26 24.92 -14.11 -12.26
N LYS A 27 24.98 -12.96 -11.59
CA LYS A 27 26.12 -12.03 -11.69
C LYS A 27 27.21 -12.29 -10.64
N GLN A 28 26.97 -13.21 -9.70
CA GLN A 28 27.86 -13.56 -8.58
C GLN A 28 28.34 -12.33 -7.80
N ARG A 29 27.41 -11.42 -7.47
CA ARG A 29 27.69 -10.19 -6.73
C ARG A 29 26.53 -9.81 -5.82
N LEU A 30 26.84 -9.00 -4.80
CA LEU A 30 25.85 -8.25 -4.05
C LEU A 30 25.14 -7.23 -4.95
N TRP A 31 23.88 -6.99 -4.66
CA TRP A 31 23.02 -6.04 -5.37
C TRP A 31 22.07 -5.39 -4.36
N MET A 32 22.27 -4.10 -4.08
CA MET A 32 21.34 -3.36 -3.24
C MET A 32 20.10 -3.02 -4.06
N LYS A 33 18.91 -3.44 -3.60
CA LYS A 33 17.67 -3.13 -4.30
C LYS A 33 17.51 -1.62 -4.36
N GLY A 34 17.46 -1.08 -5.58
CA GLY A 34 17.33 0.35 -5.82
C GLY A 34 18.65 1.05 -6.20
N GLU A 35 19.80 0.37 -6.18
CA GLU A 35 21.11 1.02 -6.46
C GLU A 35 21.17 1.75 -7.81
N GLU A 36 20.48 1.24 -8.84
CA GLU A 36 20.40 1.87 -10.17
C GLU A 36 19.13 2.72 -10.37
N SER A 37 18.02 2.37 -9.71
CA SER A 37 16.71 2.98 -9.96
C SER A 37 16.28 4.04 -8.95
N GLY A 38 17.00 4.17 -7.82
CA GLY A 38 16.57 4.94 -6.65
C GLY A 38 15.45 4.27 -5.85
N ASN A 39 14.87 3.17 -6.34
CA ASN A 39 13.73 2.51 -5.70
C ASN A 39 14.16 1.51 -4.61
N PHE A 40 14.60 2.06 -3.47
CA PHE A 40 15.08 1.29 -2.33
C PHE A 40 13.96 0.60 -1.54
N LEU A 41 14.34 -0.41 -0.77
CA LEU A 41 13.48 -1.04 0.24
C LEU A 41 14.14 -0.82 1.61
N ASN A 42 13.55 0.05 2.43
CA ASN A 42 14.03 0.33 3.78
C ASN A 42 13.45 -0.72 4.74
N ILE A 43 14.32 -1.45 5.41
CA ILE A 43 13.93 -2.54 6.31
C ILE A 43 13.23 -1.97 7.54
N ILE A 44 12.09 -2.57 7.89
CA ILE A 44 11.36 -2.30 9.13
C ILE A 44 11.60 -3.45 10.11
N ASP A 45 11.43 -4.68 9.62
CA ASP A 45 11.52 -5.88 10.44
C ASP A 45 11.89 -7.11 9.59
N LEU A 46 12.41 -8.16 10.24
CA LEU A 46 12.72 -9.44 9.61
C LEU A 46 12.28 -10.60 10.51
N SER A 47 11.75 -11.65 9.90
CA SER A 47 11.45 -12.90 10.59
C SER A 47 11.94 -14.08 9.75
N LEU A 48 12.43 -15.11 10.44
CA LEU A 48 12.54 -16.45 9.86
C LEU A 48 11.18 -17.14 9.88
N ASP A 49 11.01 -18.13 9.02
CA ASP A 49 9.93 -19.11 9.14
C ASP A 49 10.27 -20.21 10.15
N CYS A 50 9.41 -21.22 10.27
CA CYS A 50 9.46 -22.18 11.37
C CYS A 50 10.65 -23.16 11.33
N ASP A 51 11.16 -23.46 10.14
CA ASP A 51 12.33 -24.32 9.90
C ASP A 51 13.59 -23.51 9.56
N ASN A 52 13.48 -22.17 9.56
CA ASN A 52 14.58 -21.22 9.40
C ASN A 52 15.28 -21.30 8.03
N ASP A 53 14.53 -21.60 6.97
CA ASP A 53 15.07 -21.65 5.61
C ASP A 53 14.64 -20.45 4.75
N THR A 54 13.64 -19.67 5.22
CA THR A 54 13.12 -18.52 4.52
C THR A 54 13.07 -17.28 5.42
N LEU A 55 13.49 -16.14 4.88
CA LEU A 55 13.36 -14.83 5.52
C LEU A 55 12.18 -14.05 4.94
N LEU A 56 11.27 -13.63 5.82
CA LEU A 56 10.29 -12.59 5.53
C LEU A 56 10.83 -11.24 5.97
N ILE A 57 10.99 -10.32 5.01
CA ILE A 57 11.45 -8.96 5.28
C ILE A 57 10.28 -8.00 5.07
N LEU A 58 9.88 -7.33 6.15
CA LEU A 58 8.96 -6.21 6.09
C LEU A 58 9.76 -4.95 5.76
N ALA A 59 9.42 -4.29 4.66
CA ALA A 59 10.14 -3.12 4.20
C ALA A 59 9.21 -2.02 3.68
N ASN A 60 9.59 -0.77 3.94
CA ASN A 60 9.00 0.43 3.36
C ASN A 60 9.67 0.74 2.00
N PRO A 61 8.94 0.64 0.88
CA PRO A 61 9.50 0.96 -0.43
C PRO A 61 9.65 2.47 -0.63
N VAL A 62 10.79 2.88 -1.17
CA VAL A 62 10.98 4.20 -1.77
C VAL A 62 10.61 4.05 -3.25
N GLY A 63 9.48 4.61 -3.68
CA GLY A 63 9.00 4.47 -5.06
C GLY A 63 8.50 3.06 -5.43
N PRO A 64 8.22 2.81 -6.73
CA PRO A 64 7.70 1.51 -7.18
C PRO A 64 8.76 0.40 -7.06
N THR A 65 8.36 -0.74 -6.53
CA THR A 65 9.28 -1.88 -6.35
C THR A 65 9.63 -2.54 -7.68
N CYS A 66 8.65 -2.65 -8.60
CA CYS A 66 8.80 -3.32 -9.88
C CYS A 66 9.38 -2.39 -10.95
N HIS A 67 10.13 -2.97 -11.89
CA HIS A 67 10.70 -2.24 -13.03
C HIS A 67 9.65 -1.76 -14.05
N THR A 68 8.42 -2.28 -13.96
CA THR A 68 7.28 -1.84 -14.78
C THR A 68 6.59 -0.59 -14.23
N GLY A 69 6.99 -0.10 -13.05
CA GLY A 69 6.31 0.97 -12.32
C GLY A 69 5.28 0.49 -11.30
N ASP A 70 5.04 -0.82 -11.21
CA ASP A 70 4.10 -1.39 -10.23
C ASP A 70 4.71 -1.47 -8.82
N ILE A 71 3.84 -1.52 -7.80
CA ILE A 71 4.24 -1.67 -6.40
C ILE A 71 4.74 -3.10 -6.08
N SER A 72 4.50 -4.06 -6.97
CA SER A 72 4.81 -5.47 -6.76
C SER A 72 5.18 -6.18 -8.05
N CYS A 73 6.09 -7.14 -7.99
CA CYS A 73 6.33 -8.06 -9.10
C CYS A 73 5.13 -9.00 -9.35
N PHE A 74 4.27 -9.19 -8.34
CA PHE A 74 3.07 -10.03 -8.38
C PHE A 74 1.80 -9.19 -8.54
N GLU A 75 1.90 -8.07 -9.27
CA GLU A 75 0.82 -7.09 -9.42
C GLU A 75 -0.51 -7.70 -9.87
N LYS A 76 -0.46 -8.65 -10.82
CA LYS A 76 -1.65 -9.32 -11.38
C LYS A 76 -2.53 -9.99 -10.32
N ILE A 77 -1.93 -10.47 -9.23
CA ILE A 77 -2.63 -11.12 -8.12
C ILE A 77 -2.88 -10.11 -6.99
N SER A 78 -1.82 -9.42 -6.54
CA SER A 78 -1.89 -8.57 -5.36
C SER A 78 -2.88 -7.40 -5.49
N LYS A 79 -3.15 -6.91 -6.70
CA LYS A 79 -4.12 -5.83 -6.92
C LYS A 79 -5.56 -6.21 -6.58
N ASN A 80 -5.88 -7.50 -6.57
CA ASN A 80 -7.21 -8.02 -6.28
C ASN A 80 -7.37 -8.42 -4.80
N ALA A 81 -6.33 -8.25 -3.96
CA ALA A 81 -6.47 -8.50 -2.53
C ALA A 81 -7.21 -7.34 -1.87
N ASP A 82 -8.24 -7.64 -1.07
CA ASP A 82 -9.20 -6.66 -0.54
C ASP A 82 -8.51 -5.48 0.19
N PHE A 83 -7.58 -5.77 1.11
CA PHE A 83 -6.85 -4.73 1.83
C PHE A 83 -5.87 -3.94 0.96
N VAL A 84 -5.38 -4.53 -0.13
CA VAL A 84 -4.53 -3.83 -1.09
C VAL A 84 -5.36 -2.81 -1.89
N PHE A 85 -6.62 -3.12 -2.19
CA PHE A 85 -7.53 -2.16 -2.81
C PHE A 85 -7.74 -0.93 -1.93
N LEU A 86 -8.06 -1.11 -0.64
CA LEU A 86 -8.26 -0.01 0.30
C LEU A 86 -7.00 0.87 0.43
N ALA A 87 -5.83 0.27 0.58
CA ALA A 87 -4.56 1.01 0.64
C ALA A 87 -4.26 1.79 -0.66
N ARG A 88 -4.69 1.29 -1.82
CA ARG A 88 -4.58 2.02 -3.10
C ARG A 88 -5.58 3.17 -3.19
N LEU A 89 -6.80 2.94 -2.73
CA LEU A 89 -7.83 3.97 -2.68
C LEU A 89 -7.39 5.15 -1.81
N GLU A 90 -6.83 4.89 -0.63
CA GLU A 90 -6.26 5.92 0.24
C GLU A 90 -5.14 6.71 -0.47
N LYS A 91 -4.21 6.02 -1.16
CA LYS A 91 -3.17 6.68 -1.95
C LYS A 91 -3.73 7.55 -3.07
N LEU A 92 -4.76 7.08 -3.76
CA LEU A 92 -5.44 7.83 -4.82
C LEU A 92 -6.13 9.08 -4.25
N ILE A 93 -6.83 8.94 -3.13
CA ILE A 93 -7.47 10.06 -2.42
C ILE A 93 -6.41 11.09 -2.02
N ASN A 94 -5.31 10.66 -1.41
CA ASN A 94 -4.20 11.54 -1.04
C ASN A 94 -3.56 12.26 -2.24
N SER A 95 -3.41 11.59 -3.38
CA SER A 95 -2.87 12.24 -4.59
C SER A 95 -3.76 13.35 -5.15
N ARG A 96 -5.06 13.34 -4.81
CA ARG A 96 -6.04 14.33 -5.28
C ARG A 96 -6.17 15.54 -4.36
N LYS A 97 -5.50 15.56 -3.21
CA LYS A 97 -5.61 16.63 -2.20
C LYS A 97 -5.36 18.04 -2.74
N ASN A 98 -4.44 18.17 -3.69
CA ASN A 98 -4.05 19.44 -4.31
C ASN A 98 -4.43 19.51 -5.81
N ALA A 99 -5.24 18.56 -6.31
CA ALA A 99 -5.69 18.58 -7.69
C ALA A 99 -6.76 19.67 -7.89
N ASP A 100 -6.95 20.08 -9.15
CA ASP A 100 -8.03 21.00 -9.52
C ASP A 100 -9.40 20.40 -9.19
N GLU A 101 -10.30 21.20 -8.62
CA GLU A 101 -11.60 20.73 -8.14
C GLU A 101 -12.50 20.15 -9.24
N ASN A 102 -12.27 20.50 -10.51
CA ASN A 102 -13.04 19.98 -11.64
C ASN A 102 -12.56 18.61 -12.12
N THR A 103 -11.43 18.10 -11.58
CA THR A 103 -10.83 16.83 -12.04
C THR A 103 -11.47 15.60 -11.39
N SER A 104 -12.05 15.73 -10.20
CA SER A 104 -12.65 14.59 -9.48
C SER A 104 -13.54 15.02 -8.31
N TYR A 105 -14.44 14.13 -7.91
CA TYR A 105 -15.22 14.27 -6.67
C TYR A 105 -14.32 14.55 -5.45
N THR A 106 -13.24 13.78 -5.30
CA THR A 106 -12.30 13.93 -4.17
C THR A 106 -11.64 15.31 -4.14
N ALA A 107 -11.20 15.84 -5.28
CA ALA A 107 -10.58 17.15 -5.37
C ALA A 107 -11.57 18.26 -4.97
N LYS A 108 -12.82 18.19 -5.48
CA LYS A 108 -13.91 19.09 -5.09
C LYS A 108 -14.22 19.02 -3.60
N LEU A 109 -14.23 17.82 -3.03
CA LEU A 109 -14.51 17.60 -1.61
C LEU A 109 -13.40 18.21 -0.73
N PHE A 110 -12.11 18.01 -1.08
CA PHE A 110 -10.99 18.68 -0.42
C PHE A 110 -11.10 20.20 -0.49
N LYS A 111 -11.49 20.74 -1.65
CA LYS A 111 -11.61 22.19 -1.85
C LYS A 111 -12.78 22.81 -1.06
N SER A 112 -13.81 22.02 -0.79
CA SER A 112 -14.96 22.40 0.06
C SER A 112 -14.62 22.51 1.55
N GLY A 113 -13.44 22.05 1.97
CA GLY A 113 -12.90 22.19 3.32
C GLY A 113 -13.40 21.16 4.34
N THR A 114 -12.70 21.08 5.47
CA THR A 114 -12.88 20.04 6.51
C THR A 114 -14.30 19.95 7.04
N LYS A 115 -15.02 21.08 7.16
CA LYS A 115 -16.42 21.09 7.63
C LYS A 115 -17.33 20.28 6.71
N ARG A 116 -17.15 20.39 5.39
CA ARG A 116 -17.98 19.67 4.41
C ARG A 116 -17.62 18.18 4.38
N ILE A 117 -16.34 17.83 4.52
CA ILE A 117 -15.89 16.44 4.63
C ILE A 117 -16.49 15.78 5.89
N ALA A 118 -16.32 16.41 7.05
CA ALA A 118 -16.85 15.91 8.32
C ALA A 118 -18.38 15.80 8.32
N GLN A 119 -19.07 16.70 7.62
CA GLN A 119 -20.52 16.58 7.41
C GLN A 119 -20.88 15.29 6.68
N LYS A 120 -20.16 14.92 5.60
CA LYS A 120 -20.42 13.66 4.88
C LYS A 120 -20.22 12.47 5.80
N VAL A 121 -19.11 12.39 6.54
CA VAL A 121 -18.87 11.31 7.51
C VAL A 121 -20.05 11.16 8.50
N GLY A 122 -20.62 12.27 8.96
CA GLY A 122 -21.80 12.25 9.84
C GLY A 122 -23.07 11.76 9.14
N GLU A 123 -23.32 12.19 7.90
CA GLU A 123 -24.45 11.76 7.06
C GLU A 123 -24.38 10.24 6.81
N GLU A 124 -23.26 9.75 6.25
CA GLU A 124 -23.09 8.33 5.92
C GLU A 124 -23.15 7.43 7.16
N GLY A 125 -22.69 7.95 8.32
CA GLY A 125 -22.77 7.22 9.59
C GLY A 125 -24.21 7.01 10.07
N VAL A 126 -25.08 7.99 9.86
CA VAL A 126 -26.51 7.87 10.16
C VAL A 126 -27.19 6.93 9.16
N GLU A 127 -26.90 7.08 7.87
CA GLU A 127 -27.47 6.24 6.80
C GLU A 127 -27.08 4.76 6.99
N THR A 128 -25.81 4.47 7.29
CA THR A 128 -25.33 3.13 7.66
C THR A 128 -26.11 2.54 8.84
N ALA A 129 -26.33 3.32 9.90
CA ALA A 129 -27.05 2.85 11.08
C ALA A 129 -28.53 2.58 10.79
N LEU A 130 -29.17 3.42 9.97
CA LEU A 130 -30.57 3.25 9.56
C LEU A 130 -30.75 2.01 8.69
N ALA A 131 -29.90 1.82 7.67
CA ALA A 131 -29.91 0.65 6.79
C ALA A 131 -29.78 -0.65 7.60
N ALA A 132 -28.86 -0.69 8.56
CA ALA A 132 -28.71 -1.82 9.48
C ALA A 132 -29.97 -2.06 10.33
N THR A 133 -30.61 -0.99 10.80
CA THR A 133 -31.83 -1.07 11.64
C THR A 133 -33.01 -1.66 10.89
N VAL A 134 -33.19 -1.29 9.62
CA VAL A 134 -34.26 -1.84 8.76
C VAL A 134 -33.89 -3.19 8.12
N LYS A 135 -32.67 -3.69 8.37
CA LYS A 135 -32.11 -4.94 7.82
C LYS A 135 -32.02 -4.93 6.29
N ASP A 136 -31.86 -3.76 5.69
CA ASP A 136 -31.54 -3.65 4.28
C ASP A 136 -30.04 -3.92 4.09
N LYS A 137 -29.71 -5.12 3.60
CA LYS A 137 -28.32 -5.54 3.43
C LYS A 137 -27.65 -4.86 2.25
N GLU A 138 -28.40 -4.56 1.18
CA GLU A 138 -27.82 -3.95 -0.02
C GLU A 138 -27.48 -2.49 0.28
N GLU A 139 -28.41 -1.76 0.89
CA GLU A 139 -28.19 -0.38 1.34
C GLU A 139 -27.04 -0.32 2.37
N LEU A 140 -27.03 -1.22 3.37
CA LEU A 140 -25.95 -1.25 4.37
C LEU A 140 -24.55 -1.41 3.75
N ILE A 141 -24.40 -2.21 2.69
CA ILE A 141 -23.12 -2.37 2.00
C ILE A 141 -22.71 -1.08 1.29
N CYS A 142 -23.66 -0.39 0.65
CA CYS A 142 -23.42 0.88 -0.03
C CYS A 142 -23.04 1.98 0.97
N GLU A 143 -23.84 2.18 2.01
CA GLU A 143 -23.63 3.23 3.02
C GLU A 143 -22.33 3.02 3.81
N ALA A 144 -22.00 1.76 4.13
CA ALA A 144 -20.72 1.46 4.78
C ALA A 144 -19.52 1.73 3.85
N ALA A 145 -19.67 1.53 2.53
CA ALA A 145 -18.63 1.86 1.57
C ALA A 145 -18.45 3.38 1.41
N ASP A 146 -19.55 4.14 1.39
CA ASP A 146 -19.51 5.60 1.35
C ASP A 146 -18.92 6.17 2.64
N LEU A 147 -19.28 5.61 3.81
CA LEU A 147 -18.69 5.98 5.10
C LEU A 147 -17.18 5.71 5.13
N MET A 148 -16.70 4.59 4.58
CA MET A 148 -15.28 4.27 4.51
C MET A 148 -14.51 5.16 3.53
N TYR A 149 -15.17 5.69 2.50
CA TYR A 149 -14.56 6.57 1.52
C TYR A 149 -14.35 7.99 2.05
N HIS A 150 -15.33 8.52 2.80
CA HIS A 150 -15.36 9.90 3.30
C HIS A 150 -14.49 10.13 4.54
#